data_AF-A0A258LBQ1-F1
#
_entry.id   AF-A0A258LBQ1-F1
#
_cell.length_a   1.000
_cell.length_b   1.000
_cell.length_c   1.000
_cell.angle_alpha   90.00
_cell.angle_beta   90.00
_cell.angle_gamma   90.00
#
_symmetry.space_group_name_H-M   'P 1'
#
loop_
_entity.id
_entity.type
_entity.pdbx_description
1 polymer ?
#
loop_
_entity_poly.entity_id
_entity_poly.type
_entity_poly.pdbx_seq_one_letter_code
_entity_poly.pdbx_strand_id
1 'polypeptide(L)'
;MTSDCQLYLITPPVLPDNFADLLAAALDAGGVAAVQLRLKDLSDGDLQKTIERLRPVVQSRDVAFLINDRPDLAVKLGCDGAHVGQTDMKAPAAR
;
A
#
# COMPACT_ATOMS: atom_id res chain seq x y z
N MET A 1 -0.62 6.79 -27.09
CA MET A 1 -0.30 6.92 -25.67
C MET A 1 0.86 5.99 -25.42
N THR A 2 2.07 6.51 -25.24
CA THR A 2 3.17 5.67 -24.75
C THR A 2 2.77 5.26 -23.34
N SER A 3 2.56 3.96 -23.12
CA SER A 3 2.46 3.45 -21.75
C SER A 3 3.85 3.56 -21.16
N ASP A 4 4.17 4.74 -20.64
CA ASP A 4 5.41 4.96 -19.93
C ASP A 4 5.40 4.02 -18.71
N CYS A 5 6.46 3.23 -18.58
CA CYS A 5 6.58 2.28 -17.48
C CYS A 5 6.61 3.06 -16.16
N GLN A 6 5.68 2.75 -15.25
CA GLN A 6 5.61 3.34 -13.92
C GLN A 6 6.07 2.34 -12.87
N LEU A 7 6.57 2.85 -11.75
CA LEU A 7 7.06 2.02 -10.65
C LEU A 7 5.92 1.47 -9.80
N TYR A 8 6.09 0.22 -9.34
CA TYR A 8 5.27 -0.42 -8.32
C TYR A 8 6.15 -0.65 -7.09
N LEU A 9 5.89 0.09 -6.01
CA LEU A 9 6.71 0.02 -4.80
C LEU A 9 6.11 -0.95 -3.79
N ILE A 10 6.96 -1.71 -3.11
CA ILE A 10 6.56 -2.60 -2.01
C ILE A 10 7.33 -2.16 -0.78
N THR A 11 6.64 -1.98 0.34
CA THR A 11 7.29 -1.55 1.59
C THR A 11 8.26 -2.62 2.10
N PRO A 12 9.35 -2.23 2.79
CA PRO A 12 10.18 -3.17 3.52
C PRO A 12 9.36 -3.86 4.64
N PRO A 13 9.80 -5.03 5.13
CA PRO A 13 9.08 -5.77 6.18
C PRO A 13 9.08 -5.05 7.54
N VAL A 14 10.01 -4.12 7.74
CA VAL A 14 10.10 -3.25 8.92
C VAL A 14 10.24 -1.83 8.43
N LEU A 15 9.39 -0.93 8.94
CA LEU A 15 9.42 0.48 8.58
C LEU A 15 10.30 1.27 9.55
N PRO A 16 11.24 2.10 9.08
CA PRO A 16 11.93 3.05 9.94
C PRO A 16 10.96 4.12 10.47
N ASP A 17 11.34 4.80 11.56
CA ASP A 17 10.48 5.81 12.19
C ASP A 17 10.12 6.96 11.24
N ASN A 18 11.05 7.36 10.36
CA ASN A 18 10.87 8.41 9.36
C ASN A 18 10.34 7.89 8.00
N PHE A 19 9.76 6.68 7.95
CA PHE A 19 9.36 6.07 6.68
C PHE A 19 8.35 6.89 5.88
N ALA A 20 7.44 7.62 6.53
CA ALA A 20 6.48 8.48 5.83
C ALA A 20 7.18 9.56 4.99
N ASP A 21 8.24 10.18 5.52
CA ASP A 21 9.01 11.22 4.82
C ASP A 21 9.84 10.61 3.69
N LEU A 22 10.44 9.44 3.94
CA LEU A 22 11.18 8.69 2.92
C LEU A 22 10.26 8.27 1.77
N LEU A 23 9.06 7.79 2.09
CA LEU A 23 8.06 7.40 1.12
C LEU A 23 7.61 8.62 0.30
N ALA A 24 7.33 9.75 0.95
CA ALA A 24 6.99 10.99 0.26
C ALA A 24 8.07 11.39 -0.76
N ALA A 25 9.34 11.41 -0.33
CA ALA A 25 10.47 11.73 -1.20
C ALA A 25 10.62 10.74 -2.38
N ALA A 26 10.39 9.45 -2.14
CA ALA A 26 10.44 8.43 -3.18
C ALA A 26 9.32 8.60 -4.21
N LEU A 27 8.11 8.94 -3.77
CA LEU A 27 6.97 9.21 -4.65
C LEU A 27 7.14 10.51 -5.44
N ASP A 28 7.81 11.51 -4.87
CA ASP A 28 8.09 12.79 -5.54
C ASP A 28 9.23 12.69 -6.58
N ALA A 29 10.04 11.62 -6.54
CA ALA A 29 11.20 11.45 -7.42
C ALA A 29 10.86 10.94 -8.84
N GLY A 30 9.64 10.44 -9.08
CA GLY A 30 9.27 9.93 -10.40
C GLY A 30 7.87 9.31 -10.45
N GLY A 31 7.51 8.76 -11.62
CA GLY A 31 6.20 8.16 -11.85
C GLY A 31 6.02 6.84 -11.10
N VAL A 32 5.22 6.85 -10.03
CA VAL A 32 4.83 5.67 -9.27
C VAL A 32 3.34 5.41 -9.50
N ALA A 33 2.99 4.21 -9.95
CA ALA A 33 1.59 3.83 -10.15
C ALA A 33 0.93 3.40 -8.84
N ALA A 34 1.69 2.70 -7.98
CA ALA A 34 1.14 2.15 -6.75
C ALA A 34 2.20 1.85 -5.69
N VAL A 35 1.74 1.80 -4.44
CA VAL A 35 2.48 1.34 -3.26
C VAL A 35 1.71 0.19 -2.61
N GLN A 36 2.39 -0.91 -2.37
CA GLN A 36 1.89 -2.04 -1.61
C GLN A 36 2.46 -2.03 -0.18
N LEU A 37 1.58 -1.90 0.81
CA LEU A 37 1.93 -2.11 2.21
C LEU A 37 2.01 -3.61 2.50
N ARG A 38 3.22 -4.09 2.74
CA ARG A 38 3.52 -5.50 3.03
C ARG A 38 4.24 -5.63 4.36
N LEU A 39 3.46 -5.65 5.43
CA LEU A 39 3.94 -5.90 6.78
C LEU A 39 3.31 -7.19 7.29
N LYS A 40 4.17 -8.11 7.75
CA LYS A 40 3.75 -9.37 8.37
C LYS A 40 3.80 -9.23 9.88
N ASP A 41 3.06 -10.08 10.58
CA ASP A 41 3.14 -10.23 12.04
C ASP A 41 2.77 -8.97 12.85
N LEU A 42 2.04 -8.02 12.26
CA LEU A 42 1.46 -6.88 12.96
C LEU A 42 0.06 -7.21 13.50
N SER A 43 -0.26 -6.61 14.66
CA SER A 43 -1.64 -6.56 15.13
C SER A 43 -2.50 -5.69 14.21
N ASP A 44 -3.80 -5.99 14.12
CA ASP A 44 -4.74 -5.17 13.33
C ASP A 44 -4.71 -3.69 13.74
N GLY A 45 -4.50 -3.40 15.03
CA GLY A 45 -4.40 -2.03 15.54
C GLY A 45 -3.14 -1.29 15.07
N ASP A 46 -2.01 -1.98 15.02
CA ASP A 46 -0.74 -1.37 14.56
C ASP A 46 -0.71 -1.24 13.03
N LEU A 47 -1.30 -2.22 12.34
CA LEU A 47 -1.52 -2.13 10.90
C LEU A 47 -2.44 -0.96 10.56
N GLN A 48 -3.55 -0.79 11.29
CA GLN A 48 -4.45 0.34 11.11
C GLN A 48 -3.74 1.70 11.29
N LYS A 49 -2.99 1.88 12.39
CA LYS A 49 -2.22 3.12 12.63
C LYS A 49 -1.22 3.39 11.50
N THR A 50 -0.58 2.35 10.99
CA THR A 50 0.37 2.46 9.89
C THR A 50 -0.34 2.89 8.60
N ILE A 51 -1.49 2.29 8.30
CA ILE A 51 -2.33 2.64 7.15
C ILE A 51 -2.78 4.09 7.24
N GLU A 52 -3.32 4.51 8.38
CA GLU A 52 -3.78 5.88 8.61
C GLU A 52 -2.66 6.92 8.44
N ARG A 53 -1.43 6.55 8.81
CA ARG A 53 -0.24 7.38 8.64
C ARG A 53 0.22 7.47 7.18
N LEU A 54 0.27 6.36 6.45
CA LEU A 54 0.90 6.30 5.12
C LEU A 54 -0.08 6.55 3.96
N ARG A 55 -1.33 6.10 4.09
CA ARG A 55 -2.37 6.28 3.06
C ARG A 55 -2.48 7.71 2.55
N PRO A 56 -2.60 8.77 3.40
CA PRO A 56 -2.70 10.13 2.89
C PRO A 56 -1.44 10.60 2.16
N VAL A 57 -0.25 10.11 2.53
CA VAL A 57 1.00 10.44 1.83
C VAL A 57 0.99 9.91 0.41
N VAL A 58 0.46 8.69 0.22
CA VAL A 58 0.38 8.02 -1.08
C VAL A 58 -0.75 8.59 -1.94
N GLN A 59 -1.98 8.63 -1.41
CA GLN A 59 -3.17 9.04 -2.17
C GLN A 59 -3.18 10.53 -2.52
N SER A 60 -2.51 11.41 -1.74
CA SER A 60 -2.36 12.83 -2.11
C SER A 60 -1.56 13.06 -3.41
N ARG A 61 -0.88 12.02 -3.91
CA ARG A 61 -0.07 12.04 -5.14
C ARG A 61 -0.71 11.26 -6.29
N ASP A 62 -1.98 10.90 -6.17
CA ASP A 62 -2.71 10.07 -7.15
C ASP A 62 -2.05 8.69 -7.38
N VAL A 63 -1.40 8.17 -6.34
CA VAL A 63 -0.77 6.85 -6.33
C VAL A 63 -1.70 5.87 -5.62
N ALA A 64 -1.92 4.68 -6.19
CA ALA A 64 -2.77 3.68 -5.56
C ALA A 64 -2.10 3.07 -4.32
N PHE A 65 -2.83 2.95 -3.23
CA PHE A 65 -2.35 2.34 -1.98
C PHE A 65 -3.03 0.99 -1.75
N LEU A 66 -2.25 -0.11 -1.80
CA LEU A 66 -2.73 -1.48 -1.66
C LEU A 66 -2.26 -2.11 -0.36
N ILE A 67 -3.12 -2.92 0.27
CA ILE A 67 -2.76 -3.72 1.45
C ILE A 67 -2.54 -5.19 1.05
N ASN A 68 -1.48 -5.80 1.52
CA ASN A 68 -1.23 -7.22 1.28
C ASN A 68 -2.14 -8.13 2.15
N ASP A 69 -2.79 -9.11 1.52
CA ASP A 69 -3.59 -10.20 2.10
C ASP A 69 -4.76 -9.80 3.02
N ARG A 70 -5.11 -8.50 3.09
CA ARG A 70 -6.15 -7.97 3.97
C ARG A 70 -7.17 -7.08 3.22
N PRO A 71 -8.00 -7.68 2.34
CA PRO A 71 -9.06 -6.94 1.62
C PRO A 71 -10.09 -6.32 2.57
N ASP A 72 -10.35 -6.95 3.72
CA ASP A 72 -11.22 -6.45 4.78
C ASP A 72 -10.76 -5.08 5.31
N LEU A 73 -9.46 -4.94 5.58
CA LEU A 73 -8.89 -3.68 6.08
C LEU A 73 -8.77 -2.64 4.96
N ALA A 74 -8.51 -3.06 3.73
CA ALA A 74 -8.43 -2.15 2.59
C ALA A 74 -9.75 -1.36 2.44
N VAL A 75 -10.89 -2.05 2.46
CA VAL A 75 -12.22 -1.41 2.38
C VAL A 75 -12.47 -0.54 3.61
N LYS A 76 -12.23 -1.08 4.81
CA LYS A 76 -12.52 -0.39 6.07
C LYS A 76 -11.73 0.93 6.24
N LEU A 77 -10.49 0.96 5.75
CA LEU A 77 -9.54 2.06 5.97
C LEU A 77 -9.34 2.96 4.74
N GLY A 78 -10.14 2.73 3.68
CA GLY A 78 -10.13 3.57 2.47
C GLY A 78 -8.90 3.40 1.59
N CYS A 79 -8.28 2.22 1.60
CA CYS A 79 -7.22 1.88 0.65
C CYS A 79 -7.83 1.55 -0.73
N ASP A 80 -7.03 1.69 -1.78
CA ASP A 80 -7.52 1.55 -3.17
C ASP A 80 -7.65 0.08 -3.60
N GLY A 81 -7.08 -0.84 -2.82
CA GLY A 81 -7.29 -2.26 -3.02
C GLY A 81 -6.45 -3.13 -2.08
N ALA A 82 -6.48 -4.43 -2.35
CA ALA A 82 -5.62 -5.39 -1.71
C ALA A 82 -4.91 -6.26 -2.73
N HIS A 83 -3.68 -6.66 -2.42
CA HIS A 83 -2.97 -7.70 -3.14
C HIS A 83 -3.26 -9.03 -2.45
N VAL A 84 -3.80 -10.01 -3.19
CA VAL A 84 -4.09 -11.36 -2.68
C VAL A 84 -3.26 -12.37 -3.47
N GLY A 85 -2.50 -13.21 -2.77
CA GLY A 85 -1.75 -14.30 -3.36
C GLY A 85 -2.63 -15.49 -3.77
N GLN A 86 -2.04 -16.45 -4.47
CA GLN A 86 -2.76 -17.62 -4.99
C GLN A 86 -3.26 -18.59 -3.90
N THR A 87 -2.64 -18.55 -2.73
CA THR A 87 -3.01 -19.38 -1.56
C THR A 87 -3.95 -18.67 -0.60
N ASP A 88 -4.23 -17.39 -0.86
CA ASP A 88 -5.05 -16.55 0.01
C ASP A 88 -6.52 -16.62 -0.41
N MET A 89 -7.34 -15.69 0.11
CA MET A 89 -8.74 -15.60 -0.27
C MET A 89 -8.87 -15.56 -1.80
N LYS A 90 -9.69 -16.48 -2.35
CA LYS A 90 -9.89 -16.57 -3.80
C LYS A 90 -10.30 -15.21 -4.35
N ALA A 91 -9.63 -14.73 -5.40
CA ALA A 91 -9.87 -13.41 -6.00
C ALA A 91 -11.35 -13.03 -6.23
N PRO A 92 -12.28 -13.94 -6.59
CA PRO A 92 -13.70 -13.60 -6.70
C PRO A 92 -14.36 -13.15 -5.39
N ALA A 93 -13.87 -13.59 -4.23
CA ALA A 93 -14.38 -13.20 -2.92
C ALA A 93 -13.76 -11.89 -2.38
N ALA A 94 -12.72 -11.38 -3.06
CA ALA A 94 -12.04 -10.13 -2.72
C ALA A 94 -12.49 -8.94 -3.61
N ARG A 95 -13.54 -9.14 -4.41
CA ARG A 95 -14.13 -8.12 -5.31
C ARG A 95 -15.42 -7.55 -4.74
#